data_AF-A0A917B1W2-F1
#
_entry.id   AF-A0A917B1W2-F1
#
_cell.length_a   1.000
_cell.length_b   1.000
_cell.length_c   1.000
_cell.angle_alpha   90.00
_cell.angle_beta   90.00
_cell.angle_gamma   90.00
#
_symmetry.space_group_name_H-M   'P 1'
#
loop_
_entity.id
_entity.type
_entity.pdbx_description
1 polymer ?
#
loop_
_entity_poly.entity_id
_entity_poly.type
_entity_poly.pdbx_seq_one_letter_code
_entity_poly.pdbx_strand_id
1 'polypeptide(L)'
;MDLKDRLISHGYDQIDILLIDEDNKQETVADITLHKVTDLEFKLYLEPESIDYELQAENPYFVALQKQENDESKEVKGFILEW
;
A
#
# COMPACT_ATOMS: atom_id res chain seq x y z
N MET A 1 -6.84 -11.45 6.20
CA MET A 1 -6.68 -10.19 6.95
C MET A 1 -6.00 -9.26 5.98
N ASP A 2 -6.83 -8.41 5.40
CA ASP A 2 -6.46 -7.53 4.30
C ASP A 2 -5.63 -6.36 4.84
N LEU A 3 -4.91 -5.65 3.97
CA LEU A 3 -4.00 -4.55 4.36
C LEU A 3 -4.72 -3.55 5.27
N LYS A 4 -5.97 -3.23 4.93
CA LYS A 4 -6.85 -2.35 5.71
C LYS A 4 -7.04 -2.83 7.16
N ASP A 5 -7.42 -4.08 7.38
CA ASP A 5 -7.71 -4.58 8.74
C ASP A 5 -6.45 -4.61 9.61
N ARG A 6 -5.29 -4.89 9.00
CA ARG A 6 -4.00 -4.84 9.69
C ARG A 6 -3.68 -3.42 10.12
N LEU A 7 -3.84 -2.45 9.23
CA LEU A 7 -3.58 -1.04 9.54
C LEU A 7 -4.52 -0.51 10.62
N ILE A 8 -5.82 -0.79 10.51
CA ILE A 8 -6.80 -0.40 11.54
C ILE A 8 -6.44 -1.03 12.89
N SER A 9 -6.00 -2.29 12.91
CA SER A 9 -5.57 -2.97 14.15
C SER A 9 -4.33 -2.34 14.79
N HIS A 10 -3.49 -1.68 13.99
CA HIS A 10 -2.32 -0.92 14.46
C HIS A 10 -2.67 0.51 14.91
N GLY A 11 -3.92 0.96 14.75
CA GLY A 11 -4.39 2.29 15.15
C GLY A 11 -4.41 3.32 14.02
N TYR A 12 -4.11 2.92 12.79
CA TYR A 12 -4.22 3.80 11.62
C TYR A 12 -5.69 4.02 11.25
N ASP A 13 -6.11 5.27 11.11
CA ASP A 13 -7.45 5.65 10.61
C ASP A 13 -7.35 6.31 9.23
N GLN A 14 -6.45 7.28 9.11
CA GLN A 14 -6.14 8.03 7.91
C GLN A 14 -4.64 7.95 7.63
N ILE A 15 -4.26 7.54 6.43
CA ILE A 15 -2.87 7.34 6.04
C ILE A 15 -2.60 7.92 4.66
N ASP A 16 -1.33 8.22 4.41
CA ASP A 16 -0.80 8.43 3.08
C ASP A 16 0.09 7.24 2.71
N ILE A 17 0.06 6.84 1.45
CA ILE A 17 0.90 5.77 0.93
C ILE A 17 1.84 6.33 -0.12
N LEU A 18 3.14 6.20 0.11
CA LEU A 18 4.16 6.50 -0.89
C LEU A 18 4.56 5.21 -1.59
N LEU A 19 4.12 5.01 -2.82
CA LEU A 19 4.52 3.92 -3.69
C LEU A 19 5.83 4.29 -4.41
N ILE A 20 6.79 3.38 -4.38
CA ILE A 20 8.06 3.50 -5.12
C ILE A 20 8.22 2.27 -6.00
N ASP A 21 8.25 2.47 -7.31
CA ASP A 21 8.53 1.45 -8.31
C ASP A 21 10.03 1.19 -8.49
N GLU A 22 10.39 0.08 -9.14
CA GLU A 22 11.79 -0.23 -9.54
C GLU A 22 12.47 0.86 -10.39
N ASP A 23 11.71 1.69 -11.12
CA ASP A 23 12.26 2.83 -11.87
C ASP A 23 12.57 4.05 -10.98
N ASN A 24 12.45 3.92 -9.65
CA ASN A 24 12.44 5.05 -8.71
C ASN A 24 11.35 6.09 -9.00
N LYS A 25 10.29 5.69 -9.70
CA LYS A 25 9.09 6.51 -9.80
C LYS A 25 8.39 6.49 -8.45
N GLN A 26 8.04 7.68 -7.98
CA GLN A 26 7.35 7.87 -6.73
C GLN A 26 5.93 8.31 -7.03
N GLU A 27 4.96 7.59 -6.52
CA GLU A 27 3.55 7.94 -6.56
C GLU A 27 3.04 8.05 -5.12
N THR A 28 2.48 9.20 -4.77
CA THR A 28 1.88 9.39 -3.45
C THR A 28 0.38 9.30 -3.59
N VAL A 29 -0.20 8.30 -2.91
CA VAL A 29 -1.64 8.16 -2.74
C VAL A 29 -1.99 8.68 -1.36
N ALA A 30 -2.35 9.96 -1.30
CA ALA A 30 -2.69 10.65 -0.06
C ALA A 30 -4.17 10.52 0.31
N ASP A 31 -4.51 10.90 1.54
CA ASP A 31 -5.87 11.02 2.07
C ASP A 31 -6.64 9.69 2.06
N ILE A 32 -5.96 8.59 2.40
CA ILE A 32 -6.58 7.27 2.46
C ILE A 32 -7.25 7.11 3.82
N THR A 33 -8.56 7.34 3.87
CA THR A 33 -9.37 6.95 5.03
C THR A 33 -9.63 5.44 4.98
N LEU A 34 -9.00 4.67 5.87
CA LEU A 34 -9.12 3.21 5.92
C LEU A 34 -10.56 2.77 6.14
N HIS A 35 -11.33 3.50 6.95
CA HIS A 35 -12.75 3.23 7.19
C HIS A 35 -13.67 3.45 5.97
N LYS A 36 -13.24 4.27 4.99
CA LYS A 36 -14.02 4.53 3.75
C LYS A 36 -13.53 3.70 2.57
N VAL A 37 -12.34 3.13 2.67
CA VAL A 37 -11.79 2.22 1.66
C VAL A 37 -12.38 0.83 1.88
N THR A 38 -13.03 0.31 0.86
CA THR A 38 -13.53 -1.07 0.87
C THR A 38 -12.37 -2.05 0.76
N ASP A 39 -11.50 -1.80 -0.23
CA ASP A 39 -10.40 -2.67 -0.65
C ASP A 39 -9.22 -1.77 -1.08
N LEU A 40 -8.11 -1.81 -0.33
CA LEU A 40 -6.98 -0.90 -0.53
C LEU A 40 -6.09 -1.41 -1.66
N GLU A 41 -5.91 -2.72 -1.69
CA GLU A 41 -5.20 -3.50 -2.70
C GLU A 41 -5.75 -3.18 -4.10
N PHE A 42 -7.08 -3.23 -4.26
CA PHE A 42 -7.71 -2.88 -5.53
C PHE A 42 -7.52 -1.40 -5.90
N LYS A 43 -7.62 -0.48 -4.94
CA LYS A 43 -7.42 0.97 -5.18
C LYS A 43 -6.02 1.28 -5.70
N LEU A 44 -5.03 0.52 -5.22
CA LEU A 44 -3.62 0.67 -5.57
C LEU A 44 -3.19 -0.23 -6.74
N TYR A 45 -4.13 -0.96 -7.35
CA TYR A 45 -3.88 -1.95 -8.41
C TYR A 45 -2.85 -3.03 -8.02
N LEU A 46 -2.81 -3.39 -6.75
CA LEU A 46 -1.88 -4.39 -6.22
C LEU A 46 -2.45 -5.80 -6.37
N GLU A 47 -1.59 -6.78 -6.57
CA GLU A 47 -1.95 -8.19 -6.45
C GLU A 47 -1.99 -8.59 -4.98
N PRO A 48 -3.18 -8.87 -4.39
CA PRO A 48 -3.35 -9.10 -2.96
C PRO A 48 -2.56 -10.32 -2.45
N GLU A 49 -2.34 -11.31 -3.31
CA GLU A 49 -1.58 -12.52 -2.99
C GLU A 49 -0.06 -12.28 -2.93
N SER A 50 0.42 -11.16 -3.48
CA SER A 50 1.84 -10.79 -3.53
C SER A 50 2.27 -9.84 -2.42
N ILE A 51 1.33 -9.35 -1.60
CA ILE A 51 1.62 -8.28 -0.65
C ILE A 51 2.31 -8.83 0.59
N ASP A 52 3.53 -8.36 0.81
CA ASP A 52 4.32 -8.60 2.01
C ASP A 52 4.35 -7.33 2.88
N TYR A 53 4.18 -7.49 4.19
CA TYR A 53 3.97 -6.37 5.11
C TYR A 53 5.05 -6.32 6.19
N GLU A 54 5.69 -5.15 6.32
CA GLU A 54 6.72 -4.86 7.32
C GLU A 54 6.25 -3.70 8.21
N LEU A 55 5.28 -4.01 9.09
CA LEU A 55 4.66 -3.02 10.01
C LEU A 55 5.44 -2.81 11.32
N GLN A 56 6.45 -3.63 11.59
CA GLN A 56 7.28 -3.52 12.81
C GLN A 56 8.54 -2.67 12.62
N ALA A 57 8.79 -2.19 11.40
CA ALA A 57 9.92 -1.33 11.09
C ALA A 57 9.69 0.10 11.64
N GLU A 58 10.79 0.86 11.80
CA GLU A 58 10.73 2.28 12.20
C GLU A 58 9.86 3.11 11.24
N ASN A 59 9.84 2.73 9.97
CA ASN A 59 8.90 3.23 8.97
C ASN A 59 8.13 2.03 8.41
N PRO A 60 6.83 1.88 8.71
CA PRO A 60 6.04 0.76 8.22
C PRO A 60 5.91 0.81 6.70
N TYR A 61 6.07 -0.34 6.05
CA TYR A 61 5.94 -0.44 4.60
C TYR A 61 5.36 -1.79 4.17
N PHE A 62 4.93 -1.87 2.92
CA PHE A 62 4.58 -3.11 2.24
C PHE A 62 5.29 -3.18 0.90
N VAL A 63 5.48 -4.40 0.39
CA VAL A 63 5.98 -4.67 -0.95
C VAL A 63 4.94 -5.50 -1.68
N ALA A 64 4.63 -5.16 -2.91
CA ALA A 64 3.59 -5.83 -3.69
C ALA A 64 3.87 -5.73 -5.19
N LEU A 65 3.28 -6.62 -5.97
CA LEU A 65 3.20 -6.48 -7.42
C LEU A 65 2.03 -5.58 -7.77
N GLN A 66 2.29 -4.46 -8.44
CA GLN A 66 1.29 -3.58 -9.03
C GLN A 66 1.06 -3.95 -10.49
N LYS A 67 -0.21 -4.16 -10.87
CA LYS A 67 -0.61 -4.35 -12.26
C LYS A 67 -0.69 -3.00 -12.97
N GLN A 68 0.14 -2.83 -14.00
CA GLN A 68 0.09 -1.66 -14.88
C GLN A 68 -0.81 -1.95 -16.09
N GLU A 69 -1.28 -0.91 -16.79
CA GLU A 69 -2.17 -1.02 -17.96
C GLU A 69 -1.59 -1.86 -19.11
N ASN A 70 -0.27 -2.07 -19.16
CA ASN A 70 0.41 -2.81 -20.23
C ASN A 70 0.58 -4.32 -19.95
N ASP A 71 -0.16 -4.90 -19.00
CA ASP A 71 -0.06 -6.32 -18.59
C ASP A 71 1.27 -6.70 -17.90
N GLU A 72 2.19 -5.74 -17.76
CA GLU A 72 3.41 -5.89 -16.95
C GLU A 72 3.08 -5.68 -15.47
N SER A 73 3.46 -6.65 -14.65
CA SER A 73 3.40 -6.54 -13.19
C SER A 73 4.73 -5.99 -12.69
N LYS A 74 4.69 -4.92 -11.89
CA LYS A 74 5.88 -4.27 -11.38
C LYS A 74 5.93 -4.35 -9.87
N GLU A 75 7.11 -4.62 -9.30
CA GLU A 75 7.28 -4.57 -7.86
C GLU A 75 7.26 -3.11 -7.37
N VAL A 76 6.39 -2.83 -6.42
CA VAL A 76 6.26 -1.53 -5.77
C VAL A 76 6.43 -1.67 -4.28
N LYS A 77 7.12 -0.68 -3.70
CA LYS A 77 7.28 -0.54 -2.26
C LYS A 77 6.41 0.61 -1.76
N GLY A 78 5.37 0.29 -0.99
CA GLY A 78 4.46 1.25 -0.39
C GLY A 78 4.82 1.58 1.05
N PHE A 79 5.28 2.79 1.32
CA PHE A 79 5.51 3.27 2.68
C PHE A 79 4.21 3.83 3.27
N ILE A 80 3.86 3.41 4.48
CA ILE A 80 2.70 3.89 5.20
C ILE A 80 3.14 5.09 6.04
N LEU A 81 2.59 6.25 5.72
CA LEU A 81 2.83 7.50 6.44
C LEU A 81 1.57 7.79 7.26
N GLU A 82 1.71 7.81 8.59
CA GLU A 82 0.63 8.23 9.49
C GLU A 82 0.43 9.73 9.40
N TRP A 83 -0.83 10.17 9.44
CA TRP A 83 -1.18 11.59 9.51
C TRP A 83 -1.95 11.93 10.78
#